data_AF-A0A351C0Y6-F1
#
_entry.id   AF-A0A351C0Y6-F1
#
_cell.length_a   1.000
_cell.length_b   1.000
_cell.length_c   1.000
_cell.angle_alpha   90.00
_cell.angle_beta   90.00
_cell.angle_gamma   90.00
#
_symmetry.space_group_name_H-M   'P 1'
#
loop_
_entity.id
_entity.type
_entity.pdbx_description
1 polymer ?
#
loop_
_entity_poly.entity_id
_entity_poly.type
_entity_poly.pdbx_seq_one_letter_code
_entity_poly.pdbx_strand_id
1 'polypeptide(L)'
;MNKPARNFDALDDSTMFSYDGLGRIIKTKFSDTSSSNNYYAYYGSMSGYFGSAYSGYIEKQTYRDEENNDFEKYFDAVGNLRRERKFIEGSTTGDDPPGFLTTDYLYDSLYRISKVKTPEGKLIHYYYDEFGRQSKRITPDAGQTNYVYDKNNNLTYTQDANQRNTDIYKFTFRNYDGLNRLTGIGENIFEDDSPNNGDQFISSNPDYYLTVNVYDTISNSIVNIFNGVNGYAYPNFT
;
A
#
# COMPACT_ATOMS: atom_id res chain seq x y z
N MET A 1 -21.20 -35.35 -13.05
CA MET A 1 -19.97 -35.93 -12.48
C MET A 1 -18.87 -34.91 -12.64
N ASN A 2 -18.44 -34.25 -11.56
CA ASN A 2 -17.30 -33.34 -11.63
C ASN A 2 -16.01 -34.17 -11.62
N LYS A 3 -15.35 -34.21 -12.79
CA LYS A 3 -14.09 -34.91 -12.95
C LYS A 3 -12.96 -33.98 -12.50
N PRO A 4 -11.94 -34.49 -11.80
CA PRO A 4 -10.74 -33.71 -11.53
C PRO A 4 -10.13 -33.26 -12.85
N ALA A 5 -9.69 -32.00 -12.90
CA ALA A 5 -9.00 -31.44 -14.06
C ALA A 5 -7.50 -31.40 -13.79
N ARG A 6 -6.69 -31.54 -14.85
CA ARG A 6 -5.23 -31.49 -14.78
C ARG A 6 -4.71 -30.58 -15.88
N ASN A 7 -3.84 -29.65 -15.53
CA ASN A 7 -3.13 -28.80 -16.47
C ASN A 7 -1.64 -29.10 -16.39
N PHE A 8 -0.95 -29.06 -17.52
CA PHE A 8 0.50 -29.29 -17.61
C PHE A 8 1.16 -27.99 -18.05
N ASP A 9 2.33 -27.68 -17.50
CA ASP A 9 3.18 -26.62 -18.02
C ASP A 9 4.09 -27.15 -19.15
N ALA A 10 4.98 -26.29 -19.66
CA ALA A 10 5.91 -26.65 -20.74
C ALA A 10 7.03 -27.63 -20.31
N LEU A 11 7.14 -27.95 -19.03
CA LEU A 11 8.11 -28.86 -18.42
C LEU A 11 7.46 -30.20 -17.99
N ASP A 12 6.22 -30.47 -18.42
CA ASP A 12 5.38 -31.61 -18.02
C ASP A 12 4.97 -31.62 -16.54
N ASP A 13 5.14 -30.50 -15.85
CA ASP A 13 4.75 -30.32 -14.47
C ASP A 13 3.23 -30.08 -14.37
N SER A 14 2.55 -30.79 -13.46
CA SER A 14 1.09 -30.86 -13.48
C SER A 14 0.42 -30.17 -12.29
N THR A 15 -0.52 -29.27 -12.56
CA THR A 15 -1.46 -28.73 -11.55
C THR A 15 -2.78 -29.50 -11.62
N MET A 16 -3.31 -29.94 -10.47
CA MET A 16 -4.55 -30.71 -10.35
C MET A 16 -5.63 -29.94 -9.59
N PHE A 17 -6.85 -29.94 -10.13
CA PHE A 17 -8.02 -29.30 -9.54
C PHE A 17 -9.07 -30.32 -9.14
N SER A 18 -9.68 -30.12 -7.97
CA SER A 18 -10.87 -30.84 -7.52
C SER A 18 -12.03 -29.88 -7.32
N TYR A 19 -13.26 -30.34 -7.58
CA TYR A 19 -14.46 -29.51 -7.57
C TYR A 19 -15.54 -30.11 -6.66
N ASP A 20 -16.38 -29.25 -6.06
CA ASP A 20 -17.59 -29.67 -5.34
C ASP A 20 -18.74 -30.03 -6.29
N GLY A 21 -19.92 -30.38 -5.79
CA GLY A 21 -21.10 -30.70 -6.62
C GLY A 21 -21.67 -29.54 -7.45
N LEU A 22 -21.25 -28.31 -7.18
CA LEU A 22 -21.65 -27.09 -7.89
C LEU A 22 -20.61 -26.63 -8.91
N GLY A 23 -19.48 -27.35 -9.05
CA GLY A 23 -18.42 -27.00 -9.99
C GLY A 23 -17.43 -25.97 -9.46
N ARG A 24 -17.46 -25.64 -8.17
CA ARG A 24 -16.51 -24.73 -7.54
C ARG A 24 -15.24 -25.48 -7.16
N ILE A 25 -14.08 -24.86 -7.31
CA ILE A 25 -12.79 -25.45 -6.91
C ILE A 25 -12.76 -25.58 -5.38
N ILE A 26 -12.44 -26.78 -4.90
CA ILE A 26 -12.28 -27.10 -3.47
C ILE A 26 -10.84 -27.51 -3.11
N LYS A 27 -10.03 -27.87 -4.10
CA LYS A 27 -8.62 -28.20 -3.91
C LYS A 27 -7.82 -27.95 -5.17
N THR A 28 -6.65 -27.35 -5.01
CA THR A 28 -5.63 -27.24 -6.04
C THR A 28 -4.35 -27.84 -5.49
N LYS A 29 -3.76 -28.80 -6.21
CA LYS A 29 -2.41 -29.29 -5.97
C LYS A 29 -1.55 -28.76 -7.10
N PHE A 30 -0.55 -27.94 -6.78
CA PHE A 30 0.36 -27.39 -7.77
C PHE A 30 1.38 -28.47 -8.19
N SER A 31 2.23 -28.15 -9.17
CA SER A 31 3.27 -29.08 -9.64
C SER A 31 4.35 -29.33 -8.60
N ASP A 32 4.59 -28.34 -7.75
CA ASP A 32 5.47 -28.42 -6.59
C ASP A 32 4.80 -29.15 -5.39
N THR A 33 5.38 -28.98 -4.20
CA THR A 33 4.84 -29.53 -2.95
C THR A 33 3.67 -28.72 -2.36
N SER A 34 3.40 -27.53 -2.93
CA SER A 34 2.39 -26.62 -2.43
C SER A 34 0.98 -27.08 -2.80
N SER A 35 0.02 -26.65 -1.98
CA SER A 35 -1.39 -26.97 -2.23
C SER A 35 -2.32 -25.96 -1.58
N SER A 36 -3.52 -25.84 -2.11
CA SER A 36 -4.60 -25.07 -1.51
C SER A 36 -5.88 -25.88 -1.40
N ASN A 37 -6.67 -25.63 -0.36
CA ASN A 37 -8.03 -26.14 -0.22
C ASN A 37 -8.97 -24.97 0.05
N ASN A 38 -10.14 -24.99 -0.59
CA ASN A 38 -11.17 -23.97 -0.42
C ASN A 38 -12.38 -24.59 0.27
N TYR A 39 -12.77 -23.97 1.37
CA TYR A 39 -13.92 -24.33 2.17
C TYR A 39 -14.93 -23.19 2.10
N TYR A 40 -16.12 -23.51 1.61
CA TYR A 40 -17.22 -22.56 1.52
C TYR A 40 -18.22 -22.86 2.64
N ALA A 41 -18.24 -22.03 3.68
CA ALA A 41 -19.13 -22.21 4.82
C ALA A 41 -19.77 -20.88 5.26
N TYR A 42 -21.00 -20.95 5.74
CA TYR A 42 -21.64 -19.84 6.44
C TYR A 42 -21.20 -19.87 7.90
N TYR A 43 -20.48 -18.84 8.35
CA TYR A 43 -20.13 -18.69 9.76
C TYR A 43 -21.15 -17.75 10.42
N GLY A 44 -21.91 -18.29 11.39
CA GLY A 44 -22.92 -17.53 12.13
C GLY A 44 -22.34 -16.45 13.04
N SER A 45 -21.11 -16.62 13.50
CA SER A 45 -20.33 -15.61 14.23
C SER A 45 -18.86 -16.02 14.25
N MET A 46 -18.00 -15.30 13.55
CA MET A 46 -16.55 -15.39 13.73
C MET A 46 -16.12 -14.25 14.65
N SER A 47 -15.37 -14.57 15.71
CA SER A 47 -14.79 -13.57 16.61
C SER A 47 -13.86 -12.66 15.80
N GLY A 48 -14.34 -11.45 15.52
CA GLY A 48 -13.56 -10.43 14.83
C GLY A 48 -12.80 -9.60 15.84
N TYR A 49 -11.55 -9.34 15.52
CA TYR A 49 -10.58 -8.78 16.46
C TYR A 49 -10.71 -7.26 16.65
N PHE A 50 -11.55 -6.62 15.83
CA PHE A 50 -11.98 -5.22 15.95
C PHE A 50 -13.24 -5.03 16.80
N GLY A 51 -13.53 -5.95 17.72
CA GLY A 51 -14.74 -5.91 18.57
C GLY A 51 -16.05 -6.10 17.80
N SER A 52 -15.97 -6.49 16.53
CA SER A 52 -17.12 -6.78 15.66
C SER A 52 -17.13 -8.26 15.36
N ALA A 53 -18.17 -8.98 15.76
CA ALA A 53 -18.40 -10.32 15.25
C ALA A 53 -18.73 -10.22 13.76
N TYR A 54 -18.00 -10.96 12.92
CA TYR A 54 -18.39 -11.10 11.53
C TYR A 54 -19.45 -12.20 11.45
N SER A 55 -20.67 -11.82 11.07
CA SER A 55 -21.70 -12.77 10.67
C SER A 55 -21.79 -12.72 9.15
N GLY A 56 -21.67 -13.86 8.47
CA GLY A 56 -21.72 -13.89 7.02
C GLY A 56 -21.10 -15.13 6.38
N TYR A 57 -21.27 -15.22 5.06
CA TYR A 57 -20.56 -16.21 4.26
C TYR A 57 -19.08 -15.88 4.27
N ILE A 58 -18.26 -16.83 4.71
CA ILE A 58 -16.81 -16.68 4.70
C ILE A 58 -16.24 -17.84 3.90
N GLU A 59 -15.53 -17.52 2.83
CA GLU A 59 -14.67 -18.51 2.19
C GLU A 59 -13.41 -18.63 3.05
N LYS A 60 -13.12 -19.85 3.52
CA LYS A 60 -11.85 -20.16 4.15
C LYS A 60 -10.99 -20.90 3.14
N GLN A 61 -9.81 -20.35 2.85
CA GLN A 61 -8.78 -21.04 2.10
C GLN A 61 -7.69 -21.51 3.07
N THR A 62 -7.24 -22.76 2.93
CA THR A 62 -6.00 -23.22 3.55
C THR A 62 -4.96 -23.40 2.47
N TYR A 63 -3.74 -22.97 2.74
CA TYR A 63 -2.63 -23.04 1.80
C TYR A 63 -1.40 -23.61 2.51
N ARG A 64 -0.68 -24.49 1.84
CA ARG A 64 0.65 -24.94 2.24
C ARG A 64 1.63 -24.51 1.15
N ASP A 65 2.68 -23.81 1.53
CA ASP A 65 3.74 -23.41 0.59
C ASP A 65 4.77 -24.52 0.36
N GLU A 66 5.73 -24.25 -0.53
CA GLU A 66 6.81 -25.16 -0.88
C GLU A 66 7.72 -25.51 0.32
N GLU A 67 7.78 -24.63 1.32
CA GLU A 67 8.55 -24.77 2.57
C GLU A 67 7.79 -25.51 3.68
N ASN A 68 6.57 -26.00 3.40
CA ASN A 68 5.64 -26.60 4.36
C ASN A 68 5.09 -25.66 5.44
N ASN A 69 5.12 -24.34 5.22
CA ASN A 69 4.38 -23.42 6.06
C ASN A 69 2.90 -23.51 5.71
N ASP A 70 2.06 -23.66 6.74
CA ASP A 70 0.62 -23.63 6.60
C ASP A 70 0.07 -22.21 6.83
N PHE A 71 -0.94 -21.86 6.05
CA PHE A 71 -1.65 -20.59 6.09
C PHE A 71 -3.15 -20.81 6.01
N GLU A 72 -3.89 -19.86 6.58
CA GLU A 72 -5.32 -19.76 6.39
C GLU A 72 -5.71 -18.33 5.99
N LYS A 73 -6.61 -18.22 5.02
CA LYS A 73 -7.19 -16.95 4.58
C LYS A 73 -8.70 -17.03 4.71
N TYR A 74 -9.29 -15.96 5.19
CA TYR A 74 -10.73 -15.82 5.38
C TYR A 74 -11.20 -14.63 4.55
N PHE A 75 -12.14 -14.87 3.64
CA PHE A 75 -12.70 -13.85 2.75
C PHE A 75 -14.17 -13.61 3.07
N ASP A 76 -14.64 -12.38 2.95
CA ASP A 76 -16.07 -12.10 3.03
C ASP A 76 -16.82 -12.52 1.74
N ALA A 77 -18.15 -12.40 1.77
CA ALA A 77 -19.03 -12.78 0.67
C ALA A 77 -18.75 -12.07 -0.66
N VAL A 78 -18.08 -10.90 -0.63
CA VAL A 78 -17.71 -10.16 -1.85
C VAL A 78 -16.24 -10.37 -2.23
N GLY A 79 -15.51 -11.23 -1.49
CA GLY A 79 -14.15 -11.64 -1.80
C GLY A 79 -13.05 -10.81 -1.12
N ASN A 80 -13.37 -9.93 -0.16
CA ASN A 80 -12.33 -9.18 0.56
C ASN A 80 -11.67 -10.05 1.62
N LEU A 81 -10.33 -10.03 1.69
CA LEU A 81 -9.54 -10.75 2.69
C LEU A 81 -9.75 -10.13 4.07
N ARG A 82 -10.46 -10.82 4.96
CA ARG A 82 -10.73 -10.37 6.34
C ARG A 82 -9.65 -10.76 7.33
N ARG A 83 -9.04 -11.92 7.13
CA ARG A 83 -8.03 -12.46 8.03
C ARG A 83 -7.06 -13.35 7.30
N GLU A 84 -5.79 -13.22 7.65
CA GLU A 84 -4.73 -14.15 7.31
C GLU A 84 -4.14 -14.72 8.59
N ARG A 85 -3.89 -16.03 8.62
CA ARG A 85 -3.19 -16.70 9.73
C ARG A 85 -2.03 -17.50 9.16
N LYS A 86 -0.84 -17.33 9.73
CA LYS A 86 0.30 -18.22 9.50
C LYS A 86 0.43 -19.14 10.70
N PHE A 87 0.45 -20.46 10.47
CA PHE A 87 0.75 -21.40 11.54
C PHE A 87 2.23 -21.29 11.92
N ILE A 88 2.50 -21.25 13.21
CA ILE A 88 3.84 -21.17 13.80
C ILE A 88 3.90 -22.19 14.93
N GLU A 89 4.83 -23.15 14.85
CA GLU A 89 4.98 -24.13 15.91
C GLU A 89 5.43 -23.46 17.21
N GLY A 90 4.64 -23.58 18.28
CA GLY A 90 5.01 -23.14 19.63
C GLY A 90 5.21 -21.64 19.86
N SER A 91 4.85 -20.75 18.93
CA SER A 91 5.09 -19.31 19.11
C SER A 91 3.90 -18.60 19.80
N THR A 92 4.25 -17.83 20.83
CA THR A 92 3.38 -16.91 21.58
C THR A 92 3.87 -15.49 21.35
N THR A 93 3.54 -14.90 20.20
CA THR A 93 3.77 -13.47 19.96
C THR A 93 2.43 -12.75 20.07
N GLY A 94 2.32 -11.79 20.98
CA GLY A 94 1.12 -10.96 21.15
C GLY A 94 -0.04 -11.67 21.85
N ASP A 95 -1.27 -11.25 21.51
CA ASP A 95 -2.54 -11.74 22.06
C ASP A 95 -3.07 -13.01 21.37
N ASP A 96 -2.33 -13.56 20.40
CA ASP A 96 -2.76 -14.72 19.61
C ASP A 96 -2.71 -16.02 20.45
N PRO A 97 -3.68 -16.95 20.26
CA PRO A 97 -3.58 -18.28 20.86
C PRO A 97 -2.31 -18.98 20.35
N PRO A 98 -1.63 -19.78 21.20
CA PRO A 98 -0.37 -20.43 20.84
C PRO A 98 -0.54 -21.22 19.54
N GLY A 99 0.26 -20.88 18.52
CA GLY A 99 0.26 -21.58 17.24
C GLY A 99 0.01 -20.74 15.98
N PHE A 100 -0.35 -19.45 16.09
CA PHE A 100 -0.66 -18.61 14.93
C PHE A 100 -0.11 -17.19 15.01
N LEU A 101 0.33 -16.65 13.87
CA LEU A 101 0.45 -15.21 13.62
C LEU A 101 -0.80 -14.76 12.86
N THR A 102 -1.61 -13.89 13.45
CA THR A 102 -2.86 -13.41 12.84
C THR A 102 -2.75 -11.97 12.35
N THR A 103 -3.13 -11.73 11.08
CA THR A 103 -3.35 -10.38 10.56
C THR A 103 -4.83 -10.20 10.21
N ASP A 104 -5.45 -9.15 10.74
CA ASP A 104 -6.87 -8.83 10.53
C ASP A 104 -7.04 -7.55 9.71
N TYR A 105 -8.03 -7.55 8.81
CA TYR A 105 -8.31 -6.44 7.90
C TYR A 105 -9.76 -5.96 8.07
N LEU A 106 -9.92 -4.64 8.14
CA LEU A 106 -11.21 -3.96 8.11
C LEU A 106 -11.32 -3.13 6.84
N TYR A 107 -12.53 -3.11 6.27
CA TYR A 107 -12.83 -2.37 5.06
C TYR A 107 -13.87 -1.28 5.36
N ASP A 108 -13.78 -0.16 4.65
CA ASP A 108 -14.81 0.88 4.66
C ASP A 108 -16.02 0.49 3.77
N SER A 109 -17.02 1.36 3.69
CA SER A 109 -18.23 1.13 2.87
C SER A 109 -17.98 1.09 1.37
N LEU A 110 -16.79 1.48 0.91
CA LEU A 110 -16.37 1.41 -0.49
C LEU A 110 -15.42 0.22 -0.74
N TYR A 111 -15.35 -0.73 0.20
CA TYR A 111 -14.51 -1.93 0.12
C TYR A 111 -13.00 -1.64 0.02
N ARG A 112 -12.54 -0.53 0.62
CA ARG A 112 -11.11 -0.21 0.74
C ARG A 112 -10.63 -0.52 2.16
N ILE A 113 -9.39 -0.95 2.32
CA ILE A 113 -8.82 -1.28 3.64
C ILE A 113 -8.79 -0.01 4.51
N SER A 114 -9.51 0.00 5.62
CA SER A 114 -9.52 1.12 6.57
C SER A 114 -8.66 0.86 7.80
N LYS A 115 -8.50 -0.41 8.20
CA LYS A 115 -7.64 -0.80 9.32
C LYS A 115 -6.96 -2.14 9.07
N VAL A 116 -5.76 -2.28 9.60
CA VAL A 116 -5.03 -3.55 9.68
C VAL A 116 -4.54 -3.74 11.10
N LYS A 117 -4.79 -4.91 11.69
CA LYS A 117 -4.17 -5.31 12.96
C LYS A 117 -3.12 -6.38 12.66
N THR A 118 -1.88 -6.12 13.05
CA THR A 118 -0.76 -7.05 12.81
C THR A 118 -0.73 -8.16 13.88
N PRO A 119 0.07 -9.23 13.67
CA PRO A 119 0.24 -10.29 14.67
C PRO A 119 0.78 -9.79 16.02
N GLU A 120 1.57 -8.71 16.01
CA GLU A 120 2.07 -8.06 17.22
C GLU A 120 1.02 -7.18 17.92
N GLY A 121 -0.22 -7.19 17.44
CA GLY A 121 -1.33 -6.40 17.96
C GLY A 121 -1.31 -4.93 17.56
N LYS A 122 -0.38 -4.50 16.70
CA LYS A 122 -0.28 -3.10 16.23
C LYS A 122 -1.46 -2.77 15.32
N LEU A 123 -2.06 -1.62 15.54
CA LEU A 123 -3.20 -1.14 14.77
C LEU A 123 -2.80 -0.05 13.78
N ILE A 124 -2.93 -0.34 12.49
CA ILE A 124 -2.68 0.59 11.39
C ILE A 124 -4.00 1.11 10.85
N HIS A 125 -4.10 2.42 10.64
CA HIS A 125 -5.27 3.07 10.06
C HIS A 125 -4.94 3.67 8.71
N TYR A 126 -5.90 3.56 7.79
CA TYR A 126 -5.85 4.11 6.45
C TYR A 126 -7.07 5.01 6.21
N TYR A 127 -6.84 6.14 5.58
CA TYR A 127 -7.84 7.12 5.22
C TYR A 127 -7.68 7.48 3.75
N TYR A 128 -8.80 7.81 3.12
CA TYR A 128 -8.85 8.10 1.70
C TYR A 128 -9.52 9.45 1.46
N ASP A 129 -9.12 10.12 0.38
CA ASP A 129 -9.84 11.28 -0.12
C ASP A 129 -11.11 10.87 -0.91
N GLU A 130 -11.83 11.88 -1.39
CA GLU A 130 -13.05 11.71 -2.18
C GLU A 130 -12.84 10.97 -3.51
N PHE A 131 -11.60 10.95 -4.02
CA PHE A 131 -11.22 10.25 -5.27
C PHE A 131 -10.74 8.82 -5.02
N GLY A 132 -10.70 8.38 -3.76
CA GLY A 132 -10.28 7.04 -3.38
C GLY A 132 -8.78 6.83 -3.23
N ARG A 133 -8.01 7.92 -3.16
CA ARG A 133 -6.56 7.89 -2.97
C ARG A 133 -6.24 7.95 -1.49
N GLN A 134 -5.20 7.27 -1.04
CA GLN A 134 -4.85 7.24 0.38
C GLN A 134 -4.36 8.63 0.82
N SER A 135 -5.16 9.36 1.58
CA SER A 135 -4.84 10.72 2.05
C SER A 135 -4.05 10.73 3.35
N LYS A 136 -4.20 9.69 4.17
CA LYS A 136 -3.53 9.59 5.47
C LYS A 136 -3.35 8.15 5.91
N ARG A 137 -2.24 7.89 6.60
CA ARG A 137 -1.94 6.62 7.26
C ARG A 137 -1.46 6.90 8.68
N ILE A 138 -1.90 6.09 9.64
CA ILE A 138 -1.40 6.15 11.02
C ILE A 138 -0.88 4.76 11.37
N THR A 139 0.39 4.68 11.76
CA THR A 139 0.97 3.46 12.32
C THR A 139 1.50 3.72 13.74
N PRO A 140 1.52 2.73 14.64
CA PRO A 140 2.02 2.93 16.00
C PRO A 140 3.53 3.21 16.09
N ASP A 141 4.29 2.79 15.08
CA ASP A 141 5.74 2.90 15.00
C ASP A 141 6.24 4.18 14.31
N ALA A 142 5.58 4.63 13.25
CA ALA A 142 5.96 5.81 12.47
C ALA A 142 5.03 7.01 12.67
N GLY A 143 3.96 6.85 13.46
CA GLY A 143 2.95 7.88 13.67
C GLY A 143 2.11 8.15 12.42
N GLN A 144 1.68 9.40 12.26
CA GLN A 144 0.84 9.82 11.15
C GLN A 144 1.66 10.25 9.93
N THR A 145 1.29 9.76 8.75
CA THR A 145 1.76 10.24 7.44
C THR A 145 0.58 10.78 6.64
N ASN A 146 0.70 12.00 6.14
CA ASN A 146 -0.26 12.62 5.23
C ASN A 146 0.24 12.56 3.79
N TYR A 147 -0.69 12.48 2.83
CA TYR A 147 -0.43 12.39 1.39
C TYR A 147 -1.33 13.38 0.64
N VAL A 148 -0.74 14.08 -0.31
CA VAL A 148 -1.42 15.08 -1.13
C VAL A 148 -1.16 14.80 -2.59
N TYR A 149 -2.19 14.91 -3.40
CA TYR A 149 -2.15 14.57 -4.81
C TYR A 149 -2.63 15.74 -5.68
N ASP A 150 -2.08 15.85 -6.88
CA ASP A 150 -2.62 16.73 -7.91
C ASP A 150 -3.87 16.15 -8.58
N LYS A 151 -4.42 16.90 -9.54
CA LYS A 151 -5.59 16.48 -10.35
C LYS A 151 -5.29 15.31 -11.30
N ASN A 152 -4.02 15.05 -11.60
CA ASN A 152 -3.57 13.97 -12.49
C ASN A 152 -3.26 12.69 -11.71
N ASN A 153 -3.56 12.65 -10.41
CA ASN A 153 -3.28 11.52 -9.52
C ASN A 153 -1.80 11.31 -9.18
N ASN A 154 -0.96 12.34 -9.35
CA ASN A 154 0.43 12.29 -8.91
C ASN A 154 0.53 12.72 -7.45
N LEU A 155 1.37 12.02 -6.66
CA LEU A 155 1.63 12.36 -5.26
C LEU A 155 2.56 13.58 -5.20
N THR A 156 2.03 14.75 -4.82
CA THR A 156 2.79 16.01 -4.80
C THR A 156 3.44 16.29 -3.44
N TYR A 157 2.77 15.96 -2.33
CA TYR A 157 3.34 16.17 -0.99
C TYR A 157 3.13 14.97 -0.07
N THR A 158 4.10 14.77 0.80
CA THR A 158 4.00 13.88 1.95
C THR A 158 4.53 14.56 3.20
N GLN A 159 3.91 14.26 4.34
CA GLN A 159 4.36 14.73 5.65
C GLN A 159 4.32 13.58 6.64
N ASP A 160 5.47 13.14 7.12
CA ASP A 160 5.56 12.14 8.18
C ASP A 160 5.40 12.75 9.59
N ALA A 161 5.47 11.92 10.62
CA ALA A 161 5.32 12.39 12.00
C ALA A 161 6.48 13.27 12.48
N ASN A 162 7.70 13.03 12.00
CA ASN A 162 8.86 13.83 12.38
C ASN A 162 8.76 15.23 11.76
N GLN A 163 8.38 15.31 10.49
CA GLN A 163 8.15 16.55 9.75
C GLN A 163 6.98 17.38 10.32
N ARG A 164 6.00 16.73 10.98
CA ARG A 164 4.88 17.39 11.65
C ARG A 164 5.22 17.87 13.07
N ASN A 165 6.18 17.22 13.73
CA ASN A 165 6.59 17.55 15.09
C ASN A 165 7.59 18.71 15.17
N THR A 166 7.67 19.55 14.14
CA THR A 166 8.51 20.74 14.13
C THR A 166 7.65 22.00 14.27
N ASP A 167 8.23 23.08 14.81
CA ASP A 167 7.53 24.38 14.97
C ASP A 167 7.15 25.03 13.63
N ILE A 168 7.73 24.53 12.54
CA ILE A 168 7.47 24.89 11.15
C ILE A 168 6.96 23.65 10.42
N TYR A 169 5.97 23.77 9.54
CA TYR A 169 5.43 22.58 8.86
C TYR A 169 6.34 22.16 7.70
N LYS A 170 7.00 21.00 7.83
CA LYS A 170 7.87 20.45 6.80
C LYS A 170 7.14 19.42 5.94
N PHE A 171 7.46 19.36 4.65
CA PHE A 171 6.88 18.41 3.71
C PHE A 171 7.93 17.95 2.70
N THR A 172 7.88 16.68 2.32
CA THR A 172 8.58 16.21 1.13
C THR A 172 7.71 16.46 -0.09
N PHE A 173 8.20 17.23 -1.06
CA PHE A 173 7.50 17.52 -2.31
C PHE A 173 8.03 16.68 -3.47
N ARG A 174 7.20 16.54 -4.51
CA ARG A 174 7.54 15.87 -5.77
C ARG A 174 7.01 16.69 -6.95
N ASN A 175 7.85 16.88 -7.96
CA ASN A 175 7.51 17.58 -9.18
C ASN A 175 7.34 16.61 -10.34
N TYR A 176 6.41 16.93 -11.23
CA TYR A 176 6.11 16.12 -12.41
C TYR A 176 6.09 17.01 -13.65
N ASP A 177 6.47 16.45 -14.80
CA ASP A 177 6.26 17.11 -16.09
C ASP A 177 4.83 16.88 -16.62
N GLY A 178 4.50 17.49 -17.76
CA GLY A 178 3.18 17.35 -18.39
C GLY A 178 2.84 15.93 -18.89
N LEU A 179 3.79 14.99 -18.82
CA LEU A 179 3.59 13.58 -19.14
C LEU A 179 3.54 12.71 -17.87
N ASN A 180 3.38 13.32 -16.69
CA ASN A 180 3.33 12.67 -15.37
C ASN A 180 4.63 11.92 -15.01
N ARG A 181 5.78 12.31 -15.58
CA ARG A 181 7.08 11.75 -15.17
C ARG A 181 7.63 12.58 -14.02
N LEU A 182 8.14 11.90 -12.99
CA LEU A 182 8.78 12.55 -11.85
C LEU A 182 10.05 13.28 -12.30
N THR A 183 10.15 14.57 -12.03
CA THR A 183 11.30 15.42 -12.40
C THR A 183 12.12 15.88 -11.21
N GLY A 184 11.59 15.80 -9.98
CA GLY A 184 12.33 16.18 -8.79
C GLY A 184 11.64 15.78 -7.49
N ILE A 185 12.43 15.63 -6.44
CA ILE A 185 11.99 15.42 -5.05
C ILE A 185 12.83 16.33 -4.17
N GLY A 186 12.22 16.96 -3.17
CA GLY A 186 12.92 17.75 -2.16
C GLY A 186 12.09 17.94 -0.91
N GLU A 187 12.56 18.82 -0.02
CA GLU A 187 11.82 19.25 1.16
C GLU A 187 11.41 20.72 1.03
N ASN A 188 10.21 21.04 1.51
CA ASN A 188 9.69 22.39 1.56
C ASN A 188 9.05 22.67 2.93
N ILE A 189 9.01 23.93 3.32
CA ILE A 189 8.44 24.41 4.58
C ILE A 189 7.23 25.28 4.24
N PHE A 190 6.12 25.06 4.94
CA PHE A 190 4.90 25.84 4.81
C PHE A 190 4.58 26.55 6.13
N GLU A 191 3.89 27.68 6.03
CA GLU A 191 3.41 28.45 7.19
C GLU A 191 2.23 27.77 7.89
N ASP A 192 1.52 26.86 7.21
CA ASP A 192 0.41 26.07 7.74
C ASP A 192 0.55 24.57 7.47
N ASP A 193 -0.36 23.77 8.04
CA ASP A 193 -0.38 22.30 7.93
C ASP A 193 -1.01 21.79 6.62
N SER A 194 -1.19 22.64 5.60
CA SER A 194 -1.87 22.30 4.34
C SER A 194 -1.20 22.93 3.11
N PRO A 195 -0.45 22.15 2.30
CA PRO A 195 0.14 22.65 1.07
C PRO A 195 -0.90 22.97 -0.03
N ASN A 196 -2.19 22.71 0.21
CA ASN A 196 -3.30 22.90 -0.73
C ASN A 196 -4.28 24.01 -0.32
N ASN A 197 -3.99 24.79 0.72
CA ASN A 197 -4.86 25.90 1.10
C ASN A 197 -4.79 26.96 -0.02
N GLY A 198 -5.92 27.20 -0.69
CA GLY A 198 -6.03 27.80 -2.03
C GLY A 198 -5.47 29.21 -2.26
N ASP A 199 -4.67 29.74 -1.35
CA ASP A 199 -3.99 31.05 -1.42
C ASP A 199 -2.46 30.96 -1.29
N GLN A 200 -1.86 29.77 -1.15
CA GLN A 200 -0.41 29.63 -1.05
C GLN A 200 0.22 29.68 -2.45
N PHE A 201 0.60 30.87 -2.89
CA PHE A 201 1.63 31.05 -3.91
C PHE A 201 2.86 30.28 -3.45
N ILE A 202 3.15 29.15 -4.07
CA ILE A 202 4.46 28.53 -3.96
C ILE A 202 5.43 29.51 -4.61
N SER A 203 5.97 30.41 -3.81
CA SER A 203 7.28 31.01 -4.06
C SER A 203 8.21 29.84 -4.19
N SER A 204 8.50 29.44 -5.43
CA SER A 204 9.65 28.63 -5.77
C SER A 204 10.89 29.41 -5.33
N ASN A 205 11.21 29.37 -4.05
CA ASN A 205 12.45 29.93 -3.56
C ASN A 205 13.54 29.00 -4.14
N PRO A 206 14.37 29.46 -5.11
CA PRO A 206 15.18 28.58 -5.94
C PRO A 206 16.41 28.02 -5.20
N ASP A 207 16.55 28.26 -3.91
CA ASP A 207 17.81 28.10 -3.18
C ASP A 207 18.16 26.66 -2.78
N TYR A 208 17.35 25.66 -3.13
CA TYR A 208 17.71 24.26 -2.96
C TYR A 208 17.63 23.52 -4.30
N TYR A 209 18.74 23.64 -5.03
CA TYR A 209 19.19 22.90 -6.22
C TYR A 209 18.14 22.00 -6.90
N LEU A 210 17.58 22.49 -8.02
CA LEU A 210 17.15 21.59 -9.09
C LEU A 210 18.33 21.39 -10.04
N THR A 211 18.88 20.18 -10.09
CA THR A 211 19.67 19.76 -11.25
C THR A 211 18.70 19.70 -12.43
N VAL A 212 18.60 20.78 -13.20
CA VAL A 212 17.77 20.81 -14.41
C VAL A 212 18.54 20.07 -15.51
N ASN A 213 18.32 18.77 -15.64
CA ASN A 213 18.64 18.06 -16.88
C ASN A 213 17.52 18.39 -17.88
N VAL A 214 17.71 19.44 -18.69
CA VAL A 214 16.82 19.71 -19.83
C VAL A 214 17.13 18.68 -20.91
N TYR A 215 16.20 17.75 -21.15
CA TYR A 215 16.21 16.91 -22.35
C TYR A 215 15.26 17.52 -23.37
N ASP A 216 15.80 18.15 -24.41
CA ASP A 216 15.02 18.51 -25.60
C ASP A 216 14.80 17.26 -26.47
N THR A 217 13.55 17.01 -26.85
CA THR A 217 13.07 15.74 -27.42
C THR A 217 13.43 15.48 -28.89
N ILE A 218 14.31 16.26 -29.54
CA ILE A 218 14.56 16.07 -31.00
C ILE A 218 16.04 15.97 -31.42
N SER A 219 17.03 16.14 -30.53
CA SER A 219 18.42 15.82 -30.92
C SER A 219 19.27 15.39 -29.73
N ASN A 220 19.83 14.19 -29.84
CA ASN A 220 20.73 13.56 -28.86
C ASN A 220 22.12 14.27 -28.85
N SER A 221 22.16 15.56 -28.56
CA SER A 221 23.38 16.37 -28.56
C SER A 221 23.44 17.24 -27.31
N ILE A 222 24.52 17.10 -26.54
CA ILE A 222 24.82 17.92 -25.36
C ILE A 222 25.08 19.35 -25.84
N VAL A 223 24.25 20.31 -25.46
CA VAL A 223 24.57 21.73 -25.59
C VAL A 223 24.98 22.24 -24.21
N ASN A 224 26.29 22.40 -24.00
CA ASN A 224 26.80 23.17 -22.87
C ASN A 224 26.51 24.65 -23.14
N ILE A 225 25.56 25.25 -22.42
CA ILE A 225 25.35 26.71 -22.43
C ILE A 225 25.81 27.30 -21.10
N PHE A 226 27.13 27.33 -20.90
CA PHE A 226 27.74 28.35 -20.05
C PHE A 226 28.84 29.03 -20.85
N ASN A 227 28.57 30.28 -21.25
CA ASN A 227 29.60 31.24 -21.59
C ASN A 227 29.28 32.54 -20.84
N GLY A 228 29.97 32.75 -19.72
CA GLY A 228 29.92 33.98 -18.91
C GLY A 228 28.55 34.20 -18.24
N VAL A 229 28.41 34.91 -17.13
CA VAL A 229 29.24 35.99 -16.60
C VAL A 229 29.05 36.03 -15.07
N ASN A 230 30.14 36.42 -14.43
CA ASN A 230 30.33 36.73 -13.01
C ASN A 230 29.19 37.48 -12.32
N GLY A 231 29.10 37.25 -11.01
CA GLY A 231 28.21 37.95 -10.11
C GLY A 231 28.45 39.46 -10.07
N TYR A 232 27.39 40.19 -9.73
CA TYR A 232 27.48 41.58 -9.32
C TYR A 232 26.58 41.86 -8.12
N ALA A 233 27.10 42.77 -7.31
CA ALA A 233 26.69 43.17 -5.98
C ALA A 233 25.36 43.93 -5.93
N TYR A 234 24.76 43.95 -4.74
CA TYR A 234 23.62 44.78 -4.36
C TYR A 234 23.97 46.29 -4.43
N PRO A 235 23.09 47.16 -4.96
CA PRO A 235 23.14 48.58 -4.64
C PRO A 235 22.32 48.86 -3.37
N ASN A 236 22.97 49.53 -2.40
CA ASN A 236 22.31 50.21 -1.30
C ASN A 236 21.41 51.32 -1.86
N PHE A 237 20.19 51.43 -1.35
CA PHE A 237 19.42 52.67 -1.42
C PHE A 237 19.45 53.32 -0.04
N THR A 238 19.94 54.56 -0.02
CA THR A 238 19.89 55.53 1.09
C THR A 238 18.46 55.83 1.51
#